data_AF-A0A3B0TC76-F1
#
_entry.id   AF-A0A3B0TC76-F1
#
_cell.length_a   1.000
_cell.length_b   1.000
_cell.length_c   1.000
_cell.angle_alpha   90.00
_cell.angle_beta   90.00
_cell.angle_gamma   90.00
#
_symmetry.space_group_name_H-M   'P 1'
#
loop_
_entity.id
_entity.type
_entity.pdbx_description
1 polymer ?
#
loop_
_entity_poly.entity_id
_entity_poly.type
_entity_poly.pdbx_seq_one_letter_code
_entity_poly.pdbx_strand_id
1 'polypeptide(L)' 'MGKGDKKTKRGKISNKSYGARRPKKAKKVQAVTKKKTVKKKK' A
#
# COMPACT_ATOMS: atom_id res chain seq x y z
N MET A 1 -10.96 5.28 8.99
CA MET A 1 -9.89 6.28 8.96
C MET A 1 -10.13 7.29 7.82
N GLY A 2 -10.38 8.55 8.15
CA GLY A 2 -10.80 9.60 7.21
C GLY A 2 -9.65 10.29 6.46
N LYS A 3 -9.97 11.40 5.78
CA LYS A 3 -8.99 12.19 5.00
C LYS A 3 -7.99 12.96 5.87
N GLY A 4 -8.29 13.20 7.15
CA GLY A 4 -7.43 13.94 8.07
C GLY A 4 -6.19 13.17 8.56
N ASP A 5 -6.23 11.83 8.57
CA ASP A 5 -5.12 11.04 9.10
C ASP A 5 -4.00 10.83 8.06
N LYS A 6 -2.93 11.63 8.19
CA LYS A 6 -1.73 11.62 7.34
C LYS A 6 -0.96 10.28 7.33
N LYS A 7 -1.21 9.39 8.30
CA LYS A 7 -0.57 8.06 8.33
C LYS A 7 -1.29 7.05 7.44
N THR A 8 -2.47 7.36 6.92
CA THR A 8 -3.29 6.43 6.13
C THR A 8 -3.15 6.64 4.64
N LYS A 9 -3.56 5.66 3.83
CA LYS A 9 -3.57 5.82 2.37
C LYS A 9 -4.46 7.00 1.96
N ARG A 10 -5.67 7.11 2.52
CA ARG A 10 -6.63 8.19 2.22
C ARG A 10 -6.10 9.56 2.63
N GLY A 11 -5.54 9.71 3.83
CA GLY A 11 -4.96 10.99 4.24
C GLY A 11 -3.69 11.37 3.50
N LYS A 12 -2.84 10.39 3.09
CA LYS A 12 -1.71 10.67 2.19
C LYS A 12 -2.15 11.11 0.78
N ILE A 13 -3.29 10.62 0.29
CA ILE A 13 -3.88 11.11 -0.98
C ILE A 13 -4.31 12.57 -0.80
N SER A 14 -5.08 12.87 0.26
CA SER A 14 -5.58 14.21 0.53
C SER A 14 -4.46 15.23 0.72
N ASN A 15 -3.41 14.85 1.45
CA ASN A 15 -2.25 15.70 1.74
C ASN A 15 -1.15 15.66 0.66
N LYS A 16 -1.43 15.03 -0.49
CA LYS A 16 -0.51 14.93 -1.65
C LYS A 16 0.89 14.37 -1.34
N SER A 17 1.05 13.68 -0.20
CA SER A 17 2.33 13.13 0.25
C SER A 17 2.47 11.64 -0.08
N TYR A 18 3.70 11.12 -0.04
CA TYR A 18 3.98 9.72 -0.38
C TYR A 18 4.52 8.94 0.83
N GLY A 19 4.62 7.62 0.68
CA GLY A 19 5.28 6.73 1.64
C GLY A 19 4.79 5.30 1.52
N ALA A 20 5.07 4.46 2.52
CA ALA A 20 4.76 3.03 2.47
C ALA A 20 3.31 2.71 2.05
N ARG A 21 2.33 3.48 2.56
CA ARG A 21 0.90 3.31 2.26
C ARG A 21 0.41 4.01 0.97
N ARG A 22 1.16 4.99 0.41
CA ARG A 22 0.88 5.66 -0.88
C ARG A 22 2.20 5.83 -1.65
N PRO A 23 2.69 4.77 -2.31
CA PRO A 23 3.94 4.83 -3.07
C PRO A 23 3.75 5.59 -4.41
N LYS A 24 4.79 6.31 -4.88
CA LYS A 24 4.78 7.06 -6.16
C LYS A 24 4.68 6.13 -7.39
N LYS A 25 5.47 5.07 -7.37
CA LYS A 25 5.47 4.00 -8.36
C LYS A 25 5.09 2.72 -7.64
N ALA A 26 4.38 1.80 -8.29
CA ALA A 26 4.17 0.47 -7.73
C ALA A 26 5.55 -0.18 -7.55
N LYS A 27 6.07 -0.19 -6.32
CA LYS A 27 7.30 -0.94 -6.02
C LYS A 27 6.98 -2.40 -6.35
N LYS A 28 7.73 -3.00 -7.29
CA LYS A 28 7.64 -4.42 -7.71
C LYS A 28 7.51 -5.39 -6.52
N VAL A 29 7.96 -4.98 -5.33
CA VAL A 29 7.90 -5.74 -4.07
C VAL A 29 6.48 -6.15 -3.64
N GLN A 30 5.43 -5.36 -3.89
CA GLN A 30 4.05 -5.80 -3.55
C GLN A 30 3.51 -6.92 -4.45
N ALA A 31 4.10 -7.12 -5.64
CA ALA A 31 3.74 -8.25 -6.50
C ALA A 31 4.28 -9.58 -5.94
N VAL A 32 5.29 -9.54 -5.08
CA VAL A 32 5.92 -10.76 -4.51
C VAL A 32 5.15 -11.27 -3.29
N THR A 33 4.55 -10.39 -2.49
CA THR A 33 3.81 -10.81 -1.28
C THR A 33 2.40 -11.32 -1.58
N LYS A 34 1.75 -10.87 -2.67
CA LYS A 34 0.44 -11.40 -3.08
C LYS A 34 0.50 -12.75 -3.81
N LYS A 35 1.68 -13.15 -4.35
CA LYS A 35 1.83 -14.44 -5.05
C LYS A 35 2.14 -15.63 -4.12
N LYS A 36 2.51 -15.40 -2.85
CA LYS A 36 2.90 -16.49 -1.94
C LYS A 36 1.74 -17.19 -1.22
N THR A 37 0.53 -16.62 -1.21
CA THR A 37 -0.61 -17.22 -0.48
C THR A 37 -1.46 -18.18 -1.31
N VAL A 38 -1.20 -18.36 -2.61
CA VAL A 38 -1.99 -19.27 -3.48
C VAL A 38 -1.35 -20.65 -3.66
N LYS A 39 -0.09 -20.85 -3.25
CA LYS A 39 0.61 -22.15 -3.37
C LYS A 39 0.97 -22.74 -2.01
N LYS A 40 -0.04 -23.11 -1.22
CA LYS A 40 0.12 -24.16 -0.20
C LYS A 40 -1.25 -24.72 0.20
N LYS A 41 -1.77 -25.66 -0.59
CA LYS A 41 -2.53 -26.79 -0.04
C LYS A 41 -1.82 -28.06 -0.50
N LYS A 42 -1.43 -28.83 0.51
CA LYS A 42 -0.74 -30.12 0.47
C LYS A 42 -1.75 -31.19 0.10
#